data_AF-A0A656G8N5-F1
#
_entry.id   AF-A0A656G8N5-F1
#
_cell.length_a   1.000
_cell.length_b   1.000
_cell.length_c   1.000
_cell.angle_alpha   90.00
_cell.angle_beta   90.00
_cell.angle_gamma   90.00
#
_symmetry.space_group_name_H-M   'P 1'
#
loop_
_entity.id
_entity.type
_entity.pdbx_description
1 polymer ?
#
loop_
_entity_poly.entity_id
_entity_poly.type
_entity_poly.pdbx_seq_one_letter_code
_entity_poly.pdbx_strand_id
1 'polypeptide(L)'
;MLDAEKLRENAVTSIRLGVEDFQRSQQPANKGGDPARALSAARNLVAGVLLLFKYRLANCVNDPADAAKLLFIPPEVLPHSDGDGGLTWVPVGRFRSNTIDVELIKKRFDAFGITVDWDRFDKLKVCRNDLEHLHPANTLGEVAELVAGLFPVLRDFINANMAQSPAELLGEAWQIMLAHHAFVTGVKADCEAAWQHARVPEGMVPWLDECRCEACGSTLLAPAAASVSAHLKVDRDEERFEYQCHACGEGGLIVPLLIEALNEAYSGDYYSGEEPDV
;
A
#
# COMPACT_ATOMS: atom_id res chain seq x y z
N MET A 1 -8.43 13.75 -27.74
CA MET A 1 -9.57 14.01 -26.83
C MET A 1 -9.36 13.11 -25.62
N LEU A 2 -9.48 13.65 -24.40
CA LEU A 2 -9.42 12.82 -23.20
C LEU A 2 -10.62 11.86 -23.22
N ASP A 3 -10.37 10.57 -23.04
CA ASP A 3 -11.39 9.53 -23.03
C ASP A 3 -11.44 8.93 -21.63
N ALA A 4 -12.41 9.39 -20.82
CA ALA A 4 -12.56 8.96 -19.44
C ALA A 4 -12.84 7.45 -19.36
N GLU A 5 -13.56 6.89 -20.32
CA GLU A 5 -13.87 5.46 -20.32
C GLU A 5 -12.62 4.62 -20.55
N LYS A 6 -11.70 5.06 -21.42
CA LYS A 6 -10.38 4.42 -21.56
C LYS A 6 -9.55 4.49 -20.28
N LEU A 7 -9.68 5.54 -19.47
CA LEU A 7 -9.02 5.58 -18.16
C LEU A 7 -9.59 4.50 -17.23
N ARG A 8 -10.91 4.30 -17.24
CA ARG A 8 -11.57 3.22 -16.48
C ARG A 8 -11.10 1.85 -16.96
N GLU A 9 -11.13 1.60 -18.26
CA GLU A 9 -10.69 0.33 -18.85
C GLU A 9 -9.23 0.02 -18.53
N ASN A 10 -8.35 1.01 -18.60
CA ASN A 10 -6.95 0.86 -18.23
C ASN A 10 -6.80 0.61 -16.73
N ALA A 11 -7.54 1.33 -15.87
CA ALA A 11 -7.52 1.09 -14.42
C ALA A 11 -7.90 -0.35 -14.08
N VAL A 12 -9.03 -0.83 -14.61
CA VAL A 12 -9.51 -2.20 -14.38
C VAL A 12 -8.53 -3.23 -14.94
N THR A 13 -7.99 -2.98 -16.14
CA THR A 13 -6.99 -3.87 -16.76
C THR A 13 -5.72 -3.94 -15.92
N SER A 14 -5.21 -2.81 -15.43
CA SER A 14 -4.04 -2.77 -14.57
C SER A 14 -4.27 -3.50 -13.24
N ILE A 15 -5.42 -3.29 -12.59
CA ILE A 15 -5.75 -4.03 -11.35
C ILE A 15 -5.81 -5.53 -11.62
N ARG A 16 -6.52 -5.94 -12.69
CA ARG A 16 -6.63 -7.35 -13.07
C ARG A 16 -5.26 -7.98 -13.34
N LEU A 17 -4.43 -7.35 -14.18
CA LEU A 17 -3.08 -7.84 -14.47
C LEU A 17 -2.22 -7.89 -13.20
N GLY A 18 -2.38 -6.92 -12.31
CA GLY A 18 -1.69 -6.92 -11.02
C GLY A 18 -2.07 -8.12 -10.15
N VAL A 19 -3.35 -8.49 -10.11
CA VAL A 19 -3.82 -9.67 -9.38
C VAL A 19 -3.38 -10.97 -10.06
N GLU A 20 -3.41 -11.05 -11.39
CA GLU A 20 -2.92 -12.22 -12.15
C GLU A 20 -1.41 -12.44 -11.93
N ASP A 21 -0.61 -11.37 -11.96
CA ASP A 21 0.82 -11.41 -11.68
C ASP A 21 1.08 -11.80 -10.21
N PHE A 22 0.26 -11.31 -9.28
CA PHE A 22 0.33 -11.72 -7.87
C PHE A 22 0.13 -13.23 -7.74
N GLN A 23 -0.93 -13.79 -8.32
CA GLN A 23 -1.18 -15.23 -8.26
C GLN A 23 -0.01 -16.05 -8.82
N ARG A 24 0.58 -15.61 -9.93
CA ARG A 24 1.76 -16.27 -10.53
C ARG A 24 2.99 -16.16 -9.64
N SER A 25 3.16 -15.05 -8.92
CA SER A 25 4.29 -14.89 -7.98
C SER A 25 4.22 -15.86 -6.81
N GLN A 26 3.01 -16.21 -6.37
CA GLN A 26 2.79 -17.11 -5.23
C GLN A 26 2.83 -18.60 -5.60
N GLN A 27 2.86 -18.93 -6.90
CA GLN A 27 2.88 -20.32 -7.35
C GLN A 27 4.31 -20.90 -7.31
N PRO A 28 4.45 -22.20 -7.02
CA PRO A 28 5.72 -22.90 -7.20
C PRO A 28 6.14 -22.93 -8.67
N ALA A 29 7.45 -22.87 -8.94
CA ALA A 29 8.01 -22.86 -10.30
C ALA A 29 7.54 -24.05 -11.15
N ASN A 30 7.36 -25.22 -10.54
CA ASN A 30 6.87 -26.43 -11.23
C ASN A 30 5.39 -26.36 -11.67
N LYS A 31 4.64 -25.35 -11.23
CA LYS A 31 3.26 -25.05 -11.65
C LYS A 31 3.16 -23.79 -12.51
N GLY A 32 4.30 -23.30 -13.02
CA GLY A 32 4.35 -22.09 -13.85
C GLY A 32 4.44 -20.79 -13.05
N GLY A 33 4.79 -20.88 -11.76
CA GLY A 33 5.02 -19.70 -10.93
C GLY A 33 6.33 -18.98 -11.26
N ASP A 34 6.32 -17.66 -11.05
CA ASP A 34 7.42 -16.75 -11.37
C ASP A 34 7.50 -15.66 -10.28
N PRO A 35 8.41 -15.80 -9.30
CA PRO A 35 8.56 -14.84 -8.21
C PRO A 35 8.85 -13.41 -8.70
N ALA A 36 9.46 -13.22 -9.87
CA ALA A 36 9.71 -11.89 -10.43
C ALA A 36 8.41 -11.11 -10.75
N ARG A 37 7.27 -11.82 -10.84
CA ARG A 37 5.94 -11.21 -11.02
C ARG A 37 5.46 -10.44 -9.80
N ALA A 38 6.05 -10.64 -8.63
CA ALA A 38 5.74 -9.87 -7.43
C ALA A 38 5.88 -8.35 -7.68
N LEU A 39 6.99 -7.92 -8.27
CA LEU A 39 7.24 -6.52 -8.59
C LEU A 39 6.26 -5.98 -9.66
N SER A 40 5.97 -6.78 -10.68
CA SER A 40 4.98 -6.43 -11.71
C SER A 40 3.59 -6.24 -11.11
N ALA A 41 3.20 -7.13 -10.19
CA ALA A 41 1.93 -7.07 -9.48
C ALA A 41 1.79 -5.75 -8.71
N ALA A 42 2.77 -5.42 -7.86
CA ALA A 42 2.76 -4.20 -7.07
C ALA A 42 2.65 -2.93 -7.94
N ARG A 43 3.41 -2.86 -9.04
CA ARG A 43 3.35 -1.73 -9.99
C ARG A 43 1.98 -1.58 -10.63
N ASN A 44 1.44 -2.67 -11.15
CA ASN A 44 0.15 -2.66 -11.85
C ASN A 44 -1.01 -2.34 -10.90
N LEU A 45 -0.98 -2.85 -9.66
CA LEU A 45 -1.98 -2.57 -8.64
C LEU A 45 -2.01 -1.09 -8.24
N VAL A 46 -0.86 -0.52 -7.88
CA VAL A 46 -0.77 0.90 -7.49
C VAL A 46 -1.13 1.81 -8.66
N ALA A 47 -0.65 1.51 -9.87
CA ALA A 47 -0.99 2.28 -11.07
C ALA A 47 -2.49 2.21 -11.39
N GLY A 48 -3.11 1.03 -11.27
CA GLY A 48 -4.52 0.84 -11.52
C GLY A 48 -5.41 1.67 -10.59
N VAL A 49 -5.06 1.75 -9.30
CA VAL A 49 -5.78 2.59 -8.33
C VAL A 49 -5.64 4.08 -8.64
N LEU A 50 -4.44 4.54 -9.00
CA LEU A 50 -4.23 5.93 -9.42
C LEU A 50 -5.00 6.28 -10.70
N LEU A 51 -5.11 5.35 -11.64
CA LEU A 51 -5.95 5.54 -12.84
C LEU A 51 -7.43 5.61 -12.48
N LEU A 52 -7.89 4.81 -11.52
CA LEU A 52 -9.27 4.85 -11.03
C LEU A 52 -9.58 6.18 -10.33
N PHE A 53 -8.62 6.72 -9.56
CA PHE A 53 -8.74 8.05 -8.96
C PHE A 53 -8.84 9.14 -10.03
N LYS A 54 -8.02 9.08 -11.07
CA LYS A 54 -8.11 9.99 -12.22
C LYS A 54 -9.44 9.86 -12.95
N TYR A 55 -9.93 8.64 -13.18
CA TYR A 55 -11.25 8.41 -13.74
C TYR A 55 -12.35 9.08 -12.93
N ARG A 56 -12.32 8.96 -11.60
CA ARG A 56 -13.31 9.62 -10.74
C ARG A 56 -13.27 11.14 -10.85
N LEU A 57 -12.09 11.75 -10.92
CA LEU A 57 -11.94 13.19 -11.15
C LEU A 57 -12.52 13.63 -12.49
N ALA A 58 -12.23 12.88 -13.56
CA ALA A 58 -12.78 13.18 -14.88
C ALA A 58 -14.31 13.24 -14.87
N ASN A 59 -14.96 12.37 -14.09
CA ASN A 59 -16.41 12.31 -13.95
C ASN A 59 -17.00 13.31 -12.92
N CYS A 60 -16.19 14.19 -12.33
CA CYS A 60 -16.72 15.31 -11.54
C CYS A 60 -17.33 16.41 -12.41
N VAL A 61 -17.04 16.39 -13.71
CA VAL A 61 -17.46 17.40 -14.68
C VAL A 61 -17.99 16.74 -15.94
N ASN A 62 -18.93 17.41 -16.62
CA ASN A 62 -19.57 16.89 -17.82
C ASN A 62 -18.85 17.30 -19.13
N ASP A 63 -18.09 18.40 -19.10
CA ASP A 63 -17.34 18.89 -20.26
C ASP A 63 -15.98 18.18 -20.37
N PRO A 64 -15.68 17.48 -21.49
CA PRO A 64 -14.36 16.90 -21.74
C PRO A 64 -13.20 17.88 -21.62
N ALA A 65 -13.40 19.18 -21.93
CA ALA A 65 -12.37 20.19 -21.78
C ALA A 65 -12.05 20.49 -20.30
N ASP A 66 -13.07 20.51 -19.44
CA ASP A 66 -12.87 20.67 -18.00
C ASP A 66 -12.29 19.41 -17.37
N ALA A 67 -12.71 18.22 -17.82
CA ALA A 67 -12.11 16.96 -17.38
C ALA A 67 -10.60 16.93 -17.67
N ALA A 68 -10.18 17.44 -18.83
CA ALA A 68 -8.76 17.58 -19.16
C ALA A 68 -8.03 18.52 -18.17
N LYS A 69 -8.63 19.65 -17.79
CA LYS A 69 -8.05 20.58 -16.79
C LYS A 69 -7.92 19.94 -15.40
N LEU A 70 -8.77 18.96 -15.08
CA LEU A 70 -8.68 18.17 -13.85
C LEU A 70 -7.59 17.10 -13.89
N LEU A 71 -7.12 16.67 -15.06
CA LEU A 71 -6.17 15.55 -15.18
C LEU A 71 -4.75 15.95 -15.59
N PHE A 72 -4.59 17.10 -16.21
CA PHE A 72 -3.30 17.62 -16.61
C PHE A 72 -2.75 18.61 -15.58
N ILE A 73 -1.43 18.73 -15.54
CA ILE A 73 -0.75 19.69 -14.65
C ILE A 73 -1.09 21.11 -15.13
N PRO A 74 -1.59 21.98 -14.24
CA PRO A 74 -1.94 23.36 -14.60
C PRO A 74 -0.69 24.16 -15.03
N PRO A 75 -0.88 25.23 -15.84
CA PRO A 75 0.19 26.18 -16.10
C PRO A 75 0.65 26.86 -14.81
N GLU A 76 1.90 27.33 -14.79
CA GLU A 76 2.41 28.14 -13.68
C GLU A 76 1.63 29.45 -13.59
N VAL A 77 1.29 29.88 -12.38
CA VAL A 77 0.63 31.17 -12.14
C VAL A 77 1.68 32.15 -11.66
N LEU A 78 1.95 33.18 -12.45
CA LEU A 78 3.01 34.15 -12.18
C LEU A 78 2.44 35.54 -11.90
N PRO A 79 3.05 36.28 -10.97
CA PRO A 79 2.61 37.63 -10.61
C PRO A 79 2.94 38.61 -11.74
N HIS A 80 1.96 39.39 -12.18
CA HIS A 80 2.09 40.45 -13.18
C HIS A 80 1.65 41.79 -12.59
N SER A 81 2.45 42.83 -12.82
CA SER A 81 2.07 44.20 -12.46
C SER A 81 0.82 44.63 -13.22
N ASP A 82 -0.13 45.25 -12.53
CA ASP A 82 -1.33 45.82 -13.15
C ASP A 82 -1.12 47.22 -13.74
N GLY A 83 0.06 47.81 -13.54
CA GLY A 83 0.42 49.14 -14.02
C GLY A 83 0.11 50.28 -13.05
N ASP A 84 -0.68 50.05 -12.00
CA ASP A 84 -1.08 51.04 -11.00
C ASP A 84 -0.44 50.79 -9.62
N GLY A 85 0.59 49.93 -9.59
CA GLY A 85 1.29 49.53 -8.37
C GLY A 85 0.68 48.34 -7.64
N GLY A 86 -0.33 47.69 -8.24
CA GLY A 86 -0.89 46.43 -7.78
C GLY A 86 -0.39 45.22 -8.56
N LEU A 87 -0.95 44.06 -8.24
CA LEU A 87 -0.49 42.76 -8.73
C LEU A 87 -1.69 41.90 -9.13
N THR A 88 -1.59 41.28 -10.30
CA THR A 88 -2.52 40.25 -10.78
C THR A 88 -1.80 38.92 -10.98
N TRP A 89 -2.42 37.84 -10.54
CA TRP A 89 -1.88 36.48 -10.71
C TRP A 89 -2.44 35.89 -11.99
N VAL A 90 -1.57 35.66 -12.98
CA VAL A 90 -1.99 35.22 -14.31
C VAL A 90 -1.35 33.87 -14.63
N PRO A 91 -2.14 32.88 -15.10
CA PRO A 91 -1.57 31.64 -15.60
C PRO A 91 -0.77 31.89 -16.87
N VAL A 92 0.49 31.44 -16.88
CA VAL A 92 1.40 31.57 -18.01
C VAL A 92 1.62 30.20 -18.65
N GLY A 93 1.29 30.09 -19.94
CA GLY A 93 1.48 28.88 -20.73
C GLY A 93 0.22 28.02 -20.86
N ARG A 94 0.41 26.75 -21.23
CA ARG A 94 -0.66 25.76 -21.41
C ARG A 94 -0.53 24.68 -20.34
N PHE A 95 -1.61 23.94 -20.12
CA PHE A 95 -1.54 22.69 -19.35
C PHE A 95 -0.45 21.78 -19.93
N ARG A 96 0.38 21.20 -19.07
CA ARG A 96 1.42 20.27 -19.50
C ARG A 96 0.76 18.97 -19.98
N SER A 97 1.39 18.26 -20.92
CA SER A 97 0.93 16.95 -21.37
C SER A 97 1.03 15.86 -20.31
N ASN A 98 1.81 16.09 -19.25
CA ASN A 98 1.93 15.17 -18.13
C ASN A 98 0.67 15.22 -17.28
N THR A 99 0.19 14.04 -16.92
CA THR A 99 -0.93 13.92 -15.98
C THR A 99 -0.47 14.20 -14.57
N ILE A 100 -1.44 14.50 -13.72
CA ILE A 100 -1.25 14.90 -12.33
C ILE A 100 -0.67 13.74 -11.49
N ASP A 101 0.09 14.09 -10.47
CA ASP A 101 0.65 13.16 -9.49
C ASP A 101 -0.32 12.90 -8.32
N VAL A 102 0.11 12.09 -7.36
CA VAL A 102 -0.69 11.72 -6.18
C VAL A 102 -1.06 12.93 -5.32
N GLU A 103 -0.12 13.85 -5.11
CA GLU A 103 -0.34 15.02 -4.26
C GLU A 103 -1.38 15.97 -4.87
N LEU A 104 -1.34 16.16 -6.18
CA LEU A 104 -2.33 16.97 -6.87
C LEU A 104 -3.68 16.24 -6.99
N ILE A 105 -3.72 14.91 -7.02
CA ILE A 105 -4.96 14.13 -6.88
C ILE A 105 -5.57 14.38 -5.49
N LYS A 106 -4.79 14.25 -4.40
CA LYS A 106 -5.24 14.50 -3.02
C LYS A 106 -5.90 15.88 -2.88
N LYS A 107 -5.21 16.93 -3.34
CA LYS A 107 -5.72 18.32 -3.31
C LYS A 107 -7.02 18.48 -4.08
N ARG A 108 -7.14 17.84 -5.25
CA ARG A 108 -8.39 17.91 -6.02
C ARG A 108 -9.51 17.11 -5.37
N PHE A 109 -9.22 15.92 -4.83
CA PHE A 109 -10.20 15.12 -4.11
C PHE A 109 -10.80 15.90 -2.94
N ASP A 110 -9.95 16.57 -2.15
CA ASP A 110 -10.38 17.44 -1.05
C ASP A 110 -11.29 18.58 -1.55
N ALA A 111 -10.87 19.26 -2.62
CA ALA A 111 -11.68 20.32 -3.24
C ALA A 111 -13.05 19.84 -3.80
N PHE A 112 -13.16 18.57 -4.19
CA PHE A 112 -14.40 17.95 -4.68
C PHE A 112 -15.15 17.15 -3.59
N GLY A 113 -14.66 17.13 -2.35
CA GLY A 113 -15.25 16.36 -1.25
C GLY A 113 -15.24 14.84 -1.48
N ILE A 114 -14.22 14.31 -2.17
CA ILE A 114 -14.05 12.88 -2.45
C ILE A 114 -13.17 12.27 -1.36
N THR A 115 -13.73 11.35 -0.59
CA THR A 115 -13.02 10.71 0.53
C THR A 115 -12.28 9.46 0.11
N VAL A 116 -11.02 9.34 0.54
CA VAL A 116 -10.14 8.18 0.41
C VAL A 116 -9.35 8.02 1.70
N ASP A 117 -9.10 6.77 2.11
CA ASP A 117 -8.13 6.45 3.16
C ASP A 117 -6.70 6.62 2.60
N TRP A 118 -6.20 7.86 2.68
CA TRP A 118 -4.88 8.23 2.15
C TRP A 118 -3.74 7.59 2.93
N ASP A 119 -3.89 7.44 4.24
CA ASP A 119 -2.88 6.81 5.10
C ASP A 119 -2.62 5.37 4.66
N ARG A 120 -3.69 4.62 4.40
CA ARG A 120 -3.59 3.26 3.89
C ARG A 120 -3.02 3.22 2.48
N PHE A 121 -3.43 4.14 1.60
CA PHE A 121 -2.87 4.21 0.25
C PHE A 121 -1.37 4.54 0.25
N ASP A 122 -0.93 5.47 1.09
CA ASP A 122 0.48 5.88 1.17
C ASP A 122 1.36 4.75 1.71
N LYS A 123 0.87 3.96 2.69
CA LYS A 123 1.56 2.73 3.13
C LYS A 123 1.77 1.74 1.98
N LEU A 124 0.78 1.57 1.09
CA LEU A 124 0.89 0.69 -0.09
C LEU A 124 1.89 1.24 -1.11
N LYS A 125 1.95 2.56 -1.25
CA LYS A 125 2.89 3.26 -2.13
C LYS A 125 4.34 3.08 -1.66
N VAL A 126 4.57 3.13 -0.34
CA VAL A 126 5.86 2.86 0.32
C VAL A 126 6.25 1.39 0.11
N CYS A 127 5.38 0.44 0.45
CA CYS A 127 5.63 -0.99 0.22
C CYS A 127 6.03 -1.29 -1.23
N ARG A 128 5.37 -0.66 -2.22
CA ARG A 128 5.75 -0.79 -3.63
C ARG A 128 7.11 -0.17 -3.97
N ASN A 129 7.53 0.90 -3.30
CA ASN A 129 8.89 1.44 -3.46
C ASN A 129 9.93 0.50 -2.81
N ASP A 130 9.64 -0.03 -1.63
CA ASP A 130 10.55 -0.95 -0.93
C ASP A 130 10.80 -2.19 -1.80
N LEU A 131 9.73 -2.74 -2.40
CA LEU A 131 9.81 -3.80 -3.41
C LEU A 131 10.69 -3.47 -4.63
N GLU A 132 10.88 -2.20 -4.97
CA GLU A 132 11.79 -1.77 -6.05
C GLU A 132 13.25 -1.71 -5.60
N HIS A 133 13.50 -1.62 -4.30
CA HIS A 133 14.83 -1.52 -3.70
C HIS A 133 15.32 -2.84 -3.09
N LEU A 134 14.41 -3.81 -2.87
CA LEU A 134 14.70 -5.09 -2.23
C LEU A 134 15.18 -6.20 -3.17
N HIS A 135 15.91 -7.16 -2.61
CA HIS A 135 16.35 -8.37 -3.30
C HIS A 135 15.14 -9.31 -3.54
N PRO A 136 15.09 -10.08 -4.66
CA PRO A 136 13.91 -10.86 -5.06
C PRO A 136 13.36 -11.86 -4.03
N ALA A 137 14.18 -12.30 -3.07
CA ALA A 137 13.79 -13.31 -2.08
C ALA A 137 12.74 -12.80 -1.06
N ASN A 138 12.75 -11.50 -0.71
CA ASN A 138 11.90 -10.97 0.36
C ASN A 138 10.55 -10.42 -0.13
N THR A 139 10.31 -10.48 -1.44
CA THR A 139 9.23 -9.73 -2.11
C THR A 139 7.84 -10.39 -2.05
N LEU A 140 7.76 -11.69 -1.73
CA LEU A 140 6.50 -12.45 -1.85
C LEU A 140 5.48 -12.12 -0.75
N GLY A 141 5.93 -12.03 0.50
CA GLY A 141 5.09 -11.68 1.64
C GLY A 141 4.65 -10.22 1.61
N GLU A 142 5.55 -9.33 1.21
CA GLU A 142 5.26 -7.90 1.05
C GLU A 142 4.20 -7.63 -0.02
N VAL A 143 4.28 -8.27 -1.19
CA VAL A 143 3.23 -8.15 -2.21
C VAL A 143 1.92 -8.76 -1.73
N ALA A 144 1.95 -9.87 -1.00
CA ALA A 144 0.75 -10.45 -0.41
C ALA A 144 0.08 -9.46 0.57
N GLU A 145 0.85 -8.76 1.39
CA GLU A 145 0.34 -7.71 2.26
C GLU A 145 -0.18 -6.51 1.50
N LEU A 146 0.51 -6.08 0.44
CA LEU A 146 0.05 -5.00 -0.44
C LEU A 146 -1.32 -5.33 -1.03
N VAL A 147 -1.52 -6.55 -1.56
CA VAL A 147 -2.80 -6.99 -2.12
C VAL A 147 -3.90 -6.97 -1.06
N ALA A 148 -3.61 -7.50 0.14
CA ALA A 148 -4.55 -7.50 1.26
C ALA A 148 -4.88 -6.08 1.75
N GLY A 149 -3.90 -5.19 1.80
CA GLY A 149 -4.08 -3.79 2.23
C GLY A 149 -4.80 -2.93 1.19
N LEU A 150 -4.66 -3.26 -0.10
CA LEU A 150 -5.31 -2.56 -1.19
C LEU A 150 -6.81 -2.85 -1.30
N PHE A 151 -7.22 -4.06 -0.97
CA PHE A 151 -8.63 -4.49 -1.01
C PHE A 151 -9.59 -3.48 -0.35
N PRO A 152 -9.41 -3.10 0.93
CA PRO A 152 -10.28 -2.13 1.59
C PRO A 152 -10.20 -0.72 0.99
N VAL A 153 -9.03 -0.27 0.51
CA VAL A 153 -8.91 1.03 -0.19
C VAL A 153 -9.81 1.05 -1.43
N LEU A 154 -9.75 0.00 -2.25
CA LEU A 154 -10.60 -0.13 -3.44
C LEU A 154 -12.08 -0.28 -3.07
N ARG A 155 -12.38 -1.14 -2.08
CA ARG A 155 -13.75 -1.35 -1.58
C ARG A 155 -14.42 -0.03 -1.20
N ASP A 156 -13.77 0.70 -0.31
CA ASP A 156 -14.34 1.90 0.30
C ASP A 156 -14.40 3.03 -0.72
N PHE A 157 -13.35 3.19 -1.53
CA PHE A 157 -13.34 4.17 -2.60
C PHE A 157 -14.46 3.93 -3.63
N ILE A 158 -14.58 2.71 -4.15
CA ILE A 158 -15.57 2.39 -5.18
C ILE A 158 -16.99 2.56 -4.61
N ASN A 159 -17.27 2.02 -3.41
CA ASN A 159 -18.59 2.13 -2.79
C ASN A 159 -18.99 3.58 -2.47
N ALA A 160 -18.06 4.40 -1.98
CA ALA A 160 -18.35 5.77 -1.57
C ALA A 160 -18.39 6.75 -2.76
N ASN A 161 -17.60 6.50 -3.81
CA ASN A 161 -17.33 7.49 -4.84
C ASN A 161 -17.78 7.07 -6.24
N MET A 162 -18.24 5.83 -6.44
CA MET A 162 -18.66 5.33 -7.75
C MET A 162 -20.08 4.73 -7.67
N ALA A 163 -20.81 4.80 -8.79
CA ALA A 163 -22.16 4.25 -8.90
C ALA A 163 -22.20 2.75 -9.28
N GLN A 164 -21.10 2.02 -9.07
CA GLN A 164 -20.94 0.61 -9.43
C GLN A 164 -20.44 -0.16 -8.22
N SER A 165 -20.81 -1.44 -8.10
CA SER A 165 -20.22 -2.28 -7.06
C SER A 165 -18.78 -2.69 -7.44
N PRO A 166 -17.89 -2.90 -6.46
CA PRO A 166 -16.52 -3.34 -6.73
C PRO A 166 -16.45 -4.70 -7.45
N ALA A 167 -17.40 -5.60 -7.14
CA ALA A 167 -17.49 -6.92 -7.77
C ALA A 167 -17.87 -6.82 -9.27
N GLU A 168 -18.77 -5.91 -9.63
CA GLU A 168 -19.11 -5.65 -11.04
C GLU A 168 -17.95 -4.98 -11.78
N LEU A 169 -17.26 -4.04 -11.14
CA LEU A 169 -16.17 -3.31 -11.77
C LEU A 169 -14.92 -4.18 -12.03
N LEU A 170 -14.54 -5.01 -11.05
CA LEU A 170 -13.27 -5.75 -11.07
C LEU A 170 -13.43 -7.24 -11.36
N GLY A 171 -14.65 -7.79 -11.33
CA GLY A 171 -14.93 -9.17 -11.69
C GLY A 171 -14.17 -10.19 -10.84
N GLU A 172 -13.49 -11.12 -11.49
CA GLU A 172 -12.72 -12.19 -10.82
C GLU A 172 -11.59 -11.64 -9.93
N ALA A 173 -10.94 -10.54 -10.33
CA ALA A 173 -9.89 -9.91 -9.55
C ALA A 173 -10.40 -9.49 -8.16
N TRP A 174 -11.65 -9.04 -8.06
CA TRP A 174 -12.30 -8.72 -6.78
C TRP A 174 -12.37 -9.94 -5.86
N GLN A 175 -12.79 -11.09 -6.39
CA GLN A 175 -12.96 -12.31 -5.59
C GLN A 175 -11.62 -12.82 -5.06
N ILE A 176 -10.58 -12.76 -5.89
CA ILE A 176 -9.22 -13.15 -5.49
C ILE A 176 -8.71 -12.22 -4.38
N MET A 177 -8.85 -10.91 -4.54
CA MET A 177 -8.42 -9.93 -3.53
C MET A 177 -9.21 -10.10 -2.22
N LEU A 178 -10.53 -10.33 -2.29
CA LEU A 178 -11.38 -10.56 -1.12
C LEU A 178 -10.93 -11.82 -0.35
N ALA A 179 -10.76 -12.94 -1.06
CA ALA A 179 -10.32 -14.19 -0.45
C ALA A 179 -8.94 -14.04 0.21
N HIS A 180 -8.01 -13.38 -0.48
CA HIS A 180 -6.67 -13.12 0.05
C HIS A 180 -6.69 -12.18 1.26
N HIS A 181 -7.47 -11.10 1.21
CA HIS A 181 -7.65 -10.19 2.34
C HIS A 181 -8.25 -10.89 3.56
N ALA A 182 -9.26 -11.74 3.36
CA ALA A 182 -9.87 -12.52 4.43
C ALA A 182 -8.87 -13.50 5.07
N PHE A 183 -8.06 -14.19 4.25
CA PHE A 183 -6.99 -15.05 4.72
C PHE A 183 -5.98 -14.29 5.58
N VAL A 184 -5.41 -13.20 5.06
CA VAL A 184 -4.39 -12.40 5.78
C VAL A 184 -4.96 -11.84 7.08
N THR A 185 -6.17 -11.29 7.06
CA THR A 185 -6.80 -10.71 8.26
C THR A 185 -7.09 -11.76 9.32
N GLY A 186 -7.57 -12.95 8.91
CA GLY A 186 -7.81 -14.07 9.83
C GLY A 186 -6.52 -14.55 10.48
N VAL A 187 -5.47 -14.76 9.69
CA VAL A 187 -4.17 -15.19 10.22
C VAL A 187 -3.56 -14.14 11.14
N LYS A 188 -3.65 -12.84 10.83
CA LYS A 188 -3.18 -11.78 11.73
C LYS A 188 -3.87 -11.81 13.08
N ALA A 189 -5.19 -12.00 13.12
CA ALA A 189 -5.94 -12.12 14.37
C ALA A 189 -5.48 -13.34 15.19
N ASP A 190 -5.22 -14.48 14.53
CA ASP A 190 -4.70 -15.68 15.18
C ASP A 190 -3.29 -15.47 15.73
N CYS A 191 -2.40 -14.78 14.98
CA CYS A 191 -1.07 -14.39 15.41
C CYS A 191 -1.13 -13.50 16.66
N GLU A 192 -1.95 -12.45 16.64
CA GLU A 192 -2.12 -11.51 17.77
C GLU A 192 -2.58 -12.26 19.03
N ALA A 193 -3.59 -13.11 18.90
CA ALA A 193 -4.08 -13.94 20.01
C ALA A 193 -2.99 -14.87 20.55
N ALA A 194 -2.17 -15.47 19.67
CA ALA A 194 -1.08 -16.34 20.09
C ALA A 194 0.01 -15.60 20.88
N TRP A 195 0.32 -14.35 20.51
CA TRP A 195 1.32 -13.53 21.20
C TRP A 195 0.92 -13.10 22.62
N GLN A 196 -0.38 -13.01 22.93
CA GLN A 196 -0.87 -12.62 24.27
C GLN A 196 -0.32 -13.50 25.40
N HIS A 197 -0.02 -14.77 25.11
CA HIS A 197 0.50 -15.72 26.10
C HIS A 197 2.03 -15.86 26.09
N ALA A 198 2.72 -15.22 25.16
CA ALA A 198 4.16 -15.32 24.97
C ALA A 198 4.98 -14.46 25.94
N ARG A 199 4.33 -13.55 26.69
CA ARG A 199 4.99 -12.55 27.57
C ARG A 199 6.04 -11.73 26.84
N VAL A 200 5.66 -11.16 25.70
CA VAL A 200 6.44 -10.11 25.05
C VAL A 200 6.49 -8.91 26.01
N PRO A 201 7.67 -8.32 26.27
CA PRO A 201 7.77 -7.11 27.09
C PRO A 201 6.80 -6.02 26.60
N GLU A 202 6.09 -5.35 27.51
CA GLU A 202 5.00 -4.42 27.15
C GLU A 202 5.45 -3.32 26.19
N GLY A 203 6.64 -2.74 26.38
CA GLY A 203 7.22 -1.74 25.48
C GLY A 203 7.63 -2.28 24.11
N MET A 204 7.65 -3.60 23.92
CA MET A 204 8.00 -4.26 22.66
C MET A 204 6.78 -4.77 21.88
N VAL A 205 5.60 -4.85 22.52
CA VAL A 205 4.36 -5.32 21.88
C VAL A 205 4.02 -4.53 20.60
N PRO A 206 4.12 -3.18 20.55
CA PRO A 206 3.80 -2.43 19.34
C PRO A 206 4.64 -2.80 18.12
N TRP A 207 5.84 -3.35 18.32
CA TRP A 207 6.77 -3.69 17.24
C TRP A 207 6.54 -5.08 16.64
N LEU A 208 5.70 -5.92 17.27
CA LEU A 208 5.38 -7.26 16.76
C LEU A 208 4.75 -7.20 15.36
N ASP A 209 3.89 -6.21 15.13
CA ASP A 209 3.18 -6.03 13.86
C ASP A 209 4.11 -5.54 12.73
N GLU A 210 5.26 -4.96 13.09
CA GLU A 210 6.27 -4.45 12.17
C GLU A 210 7.37 -5.50 11.89
N CYS A 211 7.48 -6.56 12.71
CA CYS A 211 8.42 -7.64 12.48
C CYS A 211 8.12 -8.40 11.18
N ARG A 212 9.16 -8.66 10.36
CA ARG A 212 9.05 -9.36 9.08
C ARG A 212 9.82 -10.67 9.10
N CYS A 213 9.25 -11.69 8.47
CA CYS A 213 9.94 -12.95 8.24
C CYS A 213 11.17 -12.71 7.35
N GLU A 214 12.34 -13.14 7.80
CA GLU A 214 13.60 -12.99 7.05
C GLU A 214 13.61 -13.77 5.72
N ALA A 215 12.77 -14.80 5.59
CA ALA A 215 12.71 -15.63 4.38
C ALA A 215 11.75 -15.11 3.31
N CYS A 216 10.66 -14.43 3.70
CA CYS A 216 9.61 -14.03 2.74
C CYS A 216 9.06 -12.61 2.92
N GLY A 217 9.50 -11.86 3.93
CA GLY A 217 9.08 -10.48 4.21
C GLY A 217 7.69 -10.32 4.85
N SER A 218 6.99 -11.42 5.16
CA SER A 218 5.64 -11.38 5.74
C SER A 218 5.65 -11.05 7.24
N THR A 219 4.67 -10.26 7.67
CA THR A 219 4.32 -9.93 9.07
C THR A 219 3.43 -10.98 9.74
N LEU A 220 3.09 -12.07 9.05
CA LEU A 220 2.25 -13.16 9.58
C LEU A 220 3.07 -14.08 10.50
N LEU A 221 3.59 -13.53 11.59
CA LEU A 221 4.47 -14.21 12.54
C LEU A 221 3.67 -14.61 13.79
N ALA A 222 3.75 -15.88 14.17
CA ALA A 222 3.21 -16.37 15.44
C ALA A 222 4.34 -16.99 16.28
N PRO A 223 4.16 -17.18 17.60
CA PRO A 223 5.05 -18.00 18.40
C PRO A 223 5.21 -19.40 17.81
N ALA A 224 6.44 -19.90 17.67
CA ALA A 224 6.67 -21.24 17.18
C ALA A 224 6.05 -22.28 18.14
N ALA A 225 5.40 -23.31 17.58
CA ALA A 225 4.74 -24.35 18.38
C ALA A 225 5.71 -25.05 19.36
N ALA A 226 6.98 -25.19 18.98
CA ALA A 226 8.03 -25.73 19.84
C ALA A 226 8.30 -24.84 21.06
N SER A 227 8.43 -23.52 20.87
CA SER A 227 8.60 -22.55 21.96
C SER A 227 7.43 -22.60 22.94
N VAL A 228 6.20 -22.62 22.42
CA VAL A 228 4.98 -22.65 23.23
C VAL A 228 4.88 -23.97 24.02
N SER A 229 5.17 -25.10 23.37
CA SER A 229 5.12 -26.43 24.00
C SER A 229 6.19 -26.61 25.08
N ALA A 230 7.34 -25.97 24.91
CA ALA A 230 8.41 -25.92 25.92
C ALA A 230 8.14 -24.88 27.03
N HIS A 231 6.98 -24.21 27.00
CA HIS A 231 6.57 -23.16 27.95
C HIS A 231 7.55 -21.98 28.05
N LEU A 232 8.31 -21.73 26.98
CA LEU A 232 9.23 -20.59 26.92
C LEU A 232 8.45 -19.27 26.94
N LYS A 233 9.11 -18.21 27.42
CA LYS A 233 8.58 -16.86 27.46
C LYS A 233 9.58 -15.87 26.89
N VAL A 234 9.11 -14.88 26.14
CA VAL A 234 10.01 -13.91 25.48
C VAL A 234 10.80 -13.11 26.54
N ASP A 235 10.18 -12.75 27.65
CA ASP A 235 10.82 -12.01 28.76
C ASP A 235 11.90 -12.78 29.54
N ARG A 236 12.03 -14.10 29.37
CA ARG A 236 12.93 -14.96 30.17
C ARG A 236 13.82 -15.87 29.35
N ASP A 237 13.33 -16.29 28.19
CA ASP A 237 13.94 -17.28 27.30
C ASP A 237 14.25 -16.67 25.94
N GLU A 238 14.64 -15.38 25.92
CA GLU A 238 14.84 -14.57 24.72
C GLU A 238 15.74 -15.24 23.66
N GLU A 239 16.80 -15.93 24.09
CA GLU A 239 17.77 -16.62 23.22
C GLU A 239 17.22 -17.90 22.57
N ARG A 240 16.03 -18.35 22.97
CA ARG A 240 15.42 -19.63 22.56
C ARG A 240 14.00 -19.48 22.06
N PHE A 241 13.38 -18.31 22.24
CA PHE A 241 12.00 -18.09 21.84
C PHE A 241 11.93 -17.81 20.35
N GLU A 242 11.49 -18.82 19.60
CA GLU A 242 11.32 -18.74 18.15
C GLU A 242 9.90 -18.31 17.74
N TYR A 243 9.82 -17.62 16.62
CA TYR A 243 8.60 -17.39 15.84
C TYR A 243 8.49 -18.40 14.69
N GLN A 244 7.29 -18.54 14.15
CA GLN A 244 7.01 -19.25 12.91
C GLN A 244 6.19 -18.35 11.99
N CYS A 245 6.59 -18.26 10.73
CA CYS A 245 5.86 -17.53 9.69
C CYS A 245 4.74 -18.41 9.13
N HIS A 246 3.50 -17.93 9.17
CA HIS A 246 2.35 -18.62 8.58
C HIS A 246 2.29 -18.55 7.05
N ALA A 247 3.05 -17.64 6.41
CA ALA A 247 3.09 -17.51 4.96
C ALA A 247 4.01 -18.54 4.30
N CYS A 248 5.25 -18.71 4.78
CA CYS A 248 6.24 -19.61 4.19
C CYS A 248 6.62 -20.81 5.06
N GLY A 249 6.24 -20.84 6.34
CA GLY A 249 6.53 -21.91 7.29
C GLY A 249 7.90 -21.83 7.98
N GLU A 250 8.79 -20.95 7.51
CA GLU A 250 10.10 -20.70 8.11
C GLU A 250 9.98 -20.01 9.48
N GLY A 251 11.00 -20.16 10.32
CA GLY A 251 11.05 -19.60 11.66
C GLY A 251 12.43 -19.12 12.05
N GLY A 252 12.51 -18.40 13.16
CA GLY A 252 13.74 -17.83 13.69
C GLY A 252 13.51 -17.22 15.07
N LEU A 253 14.52 -16.58 15.65
CA LEU A 253 14.35 -15.88 16.93
C LEU A 253 13.54 -14.59 16.76
N ILE A 254 12.59 -14.33 17.65
CA ILE A 254 11.75 -13.12 17.57
C ILE A 254 12.48 -11.85 18.04
N VAL A 255 13.40 -11.99 18.99
CA VAL A 255 14.06 -10.85 19.66
C VAL A 255 14.89 -9.99 18.70
N PRO A 256 15.71 -10.56 17.78
CA PRO A 256 16.39 -9.76 16.77
C PRO A 256 15.43 -8.91 15.92
N LEU A 257 14.30 -9.48 15.50
CA LEU A 257 13.30 -8.76 14.69
C LEU A 257 12.63 -7.63 15.46
N LEU A 258 12.36 -7.82 16.76
CA LEU A 258 11.80 -6.77 17.59
C LEU A 258 12.79 -5.61 17.79
N ILE A 259 14.08 -5.91 17.95
CA ILE A 259 15.12 -4.90 18.08
C ILE A 259 15.32 -4.15 16.75
N GLU A 260 15.28 -4.85 15.62
CA GLU A 260 15.35 -4.25 14.29
C GLU A 260 14.17 -3.29 14.06
N ALA A 261 12.93 -3.76 14.26
CA ALA A 261 11.72 -2.93 14.11
C ALA A 261 11.75 -1.69 15.02
N LEU A 262 12.20 -1.84 16.28
CA LEU A 262 12.39 -0.72 17.18
C LEU A 262 13.42 0.27 16.62
N ASN A 263 14.60 -0.20 16.19
CA ASN A 263 15.65 0.66 15.68
C ASN A 263 15.22 1.41 14.42
N GLU A 264 14.51 0.76 13.50
CA GLU A 264 13.99 1.40 12.29
C GLU A 264 13.06 2.58 12.64
N ALA A 265 12.17 2.39 13.60
CA ALA A 265 11.25 3.44 14.02
C ALA A 265 11.94 4.66 14.65
N TYR A 266 13.08 4.46 15.31
CA TYR A 266 13.89 5.54 15.91
C TYR A 266 15.12 5.96 15.08
N SER A 267 15.33 5.37 13.90
CA SER A 267 16.42 5.73 12.99
C SER A 267 16.13 7.00 12.19
N GLY A 268 14.88 7.47 12.20
CA GLY A 268 14.49 8.78 11.71
C GLY A 268 14.81 9.87 12.74
N ASP A 269 15.58 10.87 12.29
CA ASP A 269 15.84 12.17 12.95
C ASP A 269 16.90 12.27 14.06
N TYR A 270 18.18 12.20 13.65
CA TYR A 270 19.26 12.98 14.29
C TYR A 270 19.82 14.10 13.40
N TYR A 271 19.27 14.30 12.19
CA TYR A 271 19.74 15.33 11.24
C TYR A 271 18.67 16.34 10.80
N SER A 272 17.40 16.17 11.14
CA SER A 272 16.47 17.30 11.14
C SER A 272 16.73 18.08 12.44
N GLY A 273 17.09 19.35 12.33
CA GLY A 273 17.35 20.21 13.49
C GLY A 273 16.08 20.61 14.24
N GLU A 274 15.08 19.73 14.34
CA GLU A 274 13.85 20.00 15.09
C GLU A 274 14.03 19.43 16.51
N GLU A 275 14.08 20.34 17.49
CA GLU A 275 14.08 19.97 18.90
C GLU A 275 12.77 19.23 19.23
N PRO A 276 12.83 18.15 20.02
CA PRO A 276 11.61 17.50 20.49
C PRO A 276 10.83 18.46 21.38
N ASP A 277 9.58 18.75 21.01
CA ASP A 277 8.65 19.51 21.85
C ASP A 277 8.44 18.76 23.18
N VAL A 278 8.77 19.46 24.28
CA VAL A 278 8.52 19.05 25.67
C VAL A 278 7.13 19.48 26.10
#